data_AF-A0A1E1WCS8-F1
#
_entry.id   AF-A0A1E1WCS8-F1
#
_cell.length_a   1.000
_cell.length_b   1.000
_cell.length_c   1.000
_cell.angle_alpha   90.00
_cell.angle_beta   90.00
_cell.angle_gamma   90.00
#
_symmetry.space_group_name_H-M   'P 1'
#
loop_
_entity.id
_entity.type
_entity.pdbx_description
1 polymer ?
#
loop_
_entity_poly.entity_id
_entity_poly.type
_entity_poly.pdbx_seq_one_letter_code
_entity_poly.pdbx_strand_id
1 'polypeptide(L)'
;MCDGVASESGALTRSRVSQEQLELLLSFMEEHVDFAAGKQAVYSRFSASKLWRLLAERLNAAAHDSGGARKSPDKWCRYWADIKYKARKKSAACGALGDLSSAEERLRNILGAG
;
A
#
# COMPACT_ATOMS: atom_id res chain seq x y z
N MET A 1 -9.11 -7.07 9.15
CA MET A 1 -8.02 -8.06 9.32
C MET A 1 -8.19 -9.09 8.21
N CYS A 2 -7.17 -9.33 7.40
CA CYS A 2 -7.22 -10.40 6.41
C CYS A 2 -6.90 -11.71 7.13
N ASP A 3 -7.92 -12.53 7.34
CA ASP A 3 -7.76 -13.83 7.98
C ASP A 3 -6.88 -14.76 7.14
N GLY A 4 -6.07 -15.55 7.85
CA GLY A 4 -4.86 -16.17 7.33
C GLY A 4 -5.08 -17.46 6.56
N VAL A 5 -4.18 -17.72 5.60
CA VAL A 5 -3.67 -19.07 5.38
C VAL A 5 -2.21 -19.01 4.92
N ALA A 6 -1.40 -19.82 5.59
CA ALA A 6 -0.10 -20.40 5.26
C ALA A 6 1.04 -19.50 4.74
N SER A 7 2.06 -19.41 5.61
CA SER A 7 3.46 -19.81 5.37
C SER A 7 4.04 -19.55 3.98
N GLU A 8 5.04 -18.67 3.92
CA GLU A 8 6.35 -19.05 3.41
C GLU A 8 7.38 -18.00 3.86
N SER A 9 8.24 -18.44 4.77
CA SER A 9 9.51 -17.80 5.10
C SER A 9 10.36 -17.73 3.84
N GLY A 10 10.49 -16.53 3.29
CA GLY A 10 11.43 -16.25 2.21
C GLY A 10 12.03 -14.90 2.48
N ALA A 11 13.29 -14.88 2.90
CA ALA A 11 14.15 -13.71 2.89
C ALA A 11 14.39 -13.28 1.43
N LEU A 12 13.33 -12.82 0.76
CA LEU A 12 13.43 -12.16 -0.53
C LEU A 12 13.89 -10.75 -0.24
N THR A 13 15.06 -10.42 -0.76
CA THR A 13 15.66 -9.09 -0.83
C THR A 13 14.57 -8.03 -0.75
N ARG A 14 14.64 -7.19 0.29
CA ARG A 14 13.65 -6.13 0.55
C ARG A 14 13.84 -5.06 -0.52
N SER A 15 13.48 -5.34 -1.78
CA SER A 15 13.55 -4.39 -2.88
C SER A 15 12.81 -3.14 -2.43
N ARG A 16 13.56 -2.04 -2.35
CA ARG A 16 13.03 -0.73 -1.98
C ARG A 16 12.01 -0.35 -3.04
N VAL A 17 10.81 -0.02 -2.59
CA VAL A 17 9.81 0.61 -3.44
C VAL A 17 10.37 1.98 -3.82
N SER A 18 10.43 2.28 -5.12
CA SER A 18 10.91 3.60 -5.58
C SER A 18 9.87 4.68 -5.26
N GLN A 19 10.30 5.94 -5.25
CA GLN A 19 9.38 7.05 -4.98
C GLN A 19 8.22 7.08 -5.99
N GLU A 20 8.51 6.85 -7.26
CA GLU A 20 7.50 6.80 -8.33
C GLU A 20 6.45 5.71 -8.09
N GLN A 21 6.89 4.51 -7.67
CA GLN A 21 5.97 3.44 -7.30
C GLN A 21 5.12 3.82 -6.09
N LEU A 22 5.69 4.53 -5.11
CA LEU A 22 4.93 5.00 -3.96
C LEU A 22 3.89 6.04 -4.35
N GLU A 23 4.24 7.01 -5.21
CA GLU A 23 3.31 8.02 -5.72
C GLU A 23 2.17 7.40 -6.53
N LEU A 24 2.47 6.44 -7.40
CA LEU A 24 1.45 5.68 -8.15
C LEU A 24 0.53 4.89 -7.20
N LEU A 25 1.09 4.27 -6.16
CA LEU A 25 0.33 3.54 -5.16
C LEU A 25 -0.64 4.48 -4.43
N LEU A 26 -0.15 5.64 -3.97
CA LEU A 26 -0.95 6.62 -3.23
C LEU A 26 -2.06 7.21 -4.11
N SER A 27 -1.71 7.64 -5.33
CA SER A 27 -2.67 8.24 -6.26
C SER A 27 -3.83 7.28 -6.57
N PHE A 28 -3.53 5.99 -6.80
CA PHE A 28 -4.57 4.97 -7.01
C PHE A 28 -5.45 4.76 -5.77
N MET A 29 -4.88 4.86 -4.57
CA MET A 29 -5.63 4.72 -3.32
C MET A 29 -6.49 5.95 -3.02
N GLU A 30 -6.07 7.14 -3.45
CA GLU A 30 -6.87 8.37 -3.36
C GLU A 30 -8.06 8.35 -4.32
N GLU A 31 -7.88 7.83 -5.55
CA GLU A 31 -8.98 7.64 -6.49
C GLU A 31 -9.98 6.56 -6.02
N HIS A 32 -9.53 5.62 -5.19
CA HIS A 32 -10.34 4.50 -4.70
C HIS A 32 -10.32 4.41 -3.16
N VAL A 33 -10.78 5.47 -2.47
CA VAL A 33 -10.76 5.55 -1.00
C VAL A 33 -11.45 4.37 -0.29
N ASP A 34 -12.56 3.86 -0.82
CA ASP A 34 -13.27 2.71 -0.23
C ASP A 34 -12.45 1.40 -0.33
N PHE A 35 -11.75 1.23 -1.46
CA PHE A 35 -10.80 0.12 -1.66
C PHE A 35 -9.57 0.29 -0.75
N ALA A 36 -9.04 1.51 -0.65
CA ALA A 36 -7.90 1.83 0.18
C ALA A 36 -8.16 1.59 1.69
N ALA A 37 -9.36 1.98 2.14
CA ALA A 37 -9.86 1.73 3.49
C ALA A 37 -10.06 0.23 3.77
N GLY A 38 -10.22 -0.60 2.73
CA GLY A 38 -10.51 -2.02 2.86
C GLY A 38 -11.95 -2.28 3.28
N LYS A 39 -12.87 -1.35 2.94
CA LYS A 39 -14.31 -1.49 3.19
C LYS A 39 -14.87 -2.56 2.26
N GLN A 40 -14.82 -3.82 2.72
CA GLN A 40 -15.32 -4.98 1.96
C GLN A 40 -16.82 -4.93 1.67
N ALA A 41 -17.59 -4.09 2.38
CA ALA A 41 -19.02 -3.91 2.13
C ALA A 41 -19.31 -3.33 0.73
N VAL A 42 -18.37 -2.61 0.13
CA VAL A 42 -18.52 -1.97 -1.19
C VAL A 42 -17.95 -2.83 -2.32
N TYR A 43 -16.95 -3.68 -2.03
CA TYR A 43 -16.27 -4.52 -3.02
C TYR A 43 -16.32 -6.00 -2.67
N SER A 44 -16.91 -6.80 -3.57
CA SER A 44 -16.71 -8.26 -3.55
C SER A 44 -15.22 -8.61 -3.54
N ARG A 45 -14.86 -9.72 -2.87
CA ARG A 45 -13.50 -10.27 -2.83
C ARG A 45 -12.87 -10.35 -4.22
N PHE A 46 -13.66 -10.68 -5.24
CA PHE A 46 -13.21 -10.75 -6.63
C PHE A 46 -12.80 -9.38 -7.20
N SER A 47 -13.61 -8.35 -6.95
CA SER A 47 -13.35 -6.98 -7.40
C SER A 47 -12.10 -6.40 -6.74
N ALA A 48 -11.92 -6.62 -5.44
CA ALA A 48 -10.71 -6.20 -4.73
C ALA A 48 -9.45 -6.89 -5.29
N SER A 49 -9.52 -8.20 -5.55
CA SER A 49 -8.41 -8.94 -6.17
C SER A 49 -8.07 -8.44 -7.58
N LYS A 50 -9.07 -8.01 -8.36
CA LYS A 50 -8.84 -7.42 -9.70
C LYS A 50 -8.13 -6.08 -9.61
N LEU A 51 -8.54 -5.21 -8.68
CA LEU A 51 -7.90 -3.91 -8.43
C LEU A 51 -6.44 -4.08 -7.99
N TRP A 52 -6.17 -4.99 -7.04
CA TRP A 52 -4.79 -5.30 -6.65
C TRP A 52 -3.93 -5.81 -7.80
N ARG A 53 -4.51 -6.62 -8.70
CA ARG A 53 -3.80 -7.14 -9.87
C ARG A 53 -3.43 -6.03 -10.85
N LEU A 54 -4.38 -5.15 -11.15
CA LEU A 54 -4.17 -3.99 -12.00
C LEU A 54 -3.11 -3.05 -11.42
N LEU A 55 -3.21 -2.76 -10.12
CA LEU A 55 -2.26 -1.90 -9.41
C LEU A 55 -0.84 -2.51 -9.40
N ALA A 56 -0.72 -3.80 -9.13
CA ALA A 56 0.55 -4.51 -9.15
C ALA A 56 1.22 -4.46 -10.53
N GLU A 57 0.44 -4.61 -11.61
CA GLU A 57 0.95 -4.49 -12.97
C GLU A 57 1.53 -3.10 -13.24
N ARG A 58 0.79 -2.04 -12.91
CA ARG A 58 1.26 -0.65 -13.06
C ARG A 58 2.53 -0.38 -12.25
N LEU A 59 2.57 -0.80 -10.98
CA LEU A 59 3.74 -0.63 -10.12
C LEU A 59 4.96 -1.40 -10.61
N ASN A 60 4.75 -2.63 -11.08
CA ASN A 60 5.83 -3.46 -11.60
C ASN A 60 6.34 -2.94 -12.97
N ALA A 61 5.48 -2.31 -13.78
CA ALA A 61 5.88 -1.65 -15.02
C ALA A 61 6.76 -0.42 -14.74
N ALA A 62 6.36 0.44 -13.79
CA ALA A 62 7.16 1.58 -13.31
C ALA A 62 8.52 1.16 -12.71
N ALA A 63 8.63 -0.07 -12.22
CA ALA A 63 9.88 -0.63 -11.72
C ALA A 63 10.96 -0.79 -12.82
N HIS A 64 10.56 -0.90 -14.09
CA HIS A 64 11.49 -1.07 -15.21
C HIS A 64 12.39 0.15 -15.40
N ASP A 65 11.84 1.35 -15.23
CA ASP A 65 12.55 2.61 -15.45
C ASP A 65 13.36 3.04 -14.22
N SER A 66 12.80 2.85 -13.03
CA SER A 66 13.35 3.36 -11.77
C SER A 66 14.19 2.34 -10.97
N GLY A 67 14.34 1.10 -11.46
CA GLY A 67 14.97 0.01 -10.69
C GLY A 67 14.17 -0.39 -9.43
N GLY A 68 12.87 -0.11 -9.42
CA GLY A 68 11.96 -0.29 -8.29
C GLY A 68 11.64 -1.75 -7.94
N ALA A 69 10.79 -1.94 -6.94
CA ALA A 69 10.42 -3.26 -6.45
C ALA A 69 9.36 -3.92 -7.35
N ARG A 70 9.60 -5.16 -7.80
CA ARG A 70 8.57 -5.97 -8.47
C ARG A 70 7.96 -6.94 -7.48
N LYS A 71 6.64 -6.89 -7.28
CA LYS A 71 5.92 -7.68 -6.29
C LYS A 71 4.61 -8.21 -6.85
N SER A 72 4.16 -9.36 -6.34
CA SER A 72 2.83 -9.88 -6.64
C SER A 72 1.74 -9.01 -5.99
N PRO A 73 0.49 -9.04 -6.49
CA PRO A 73 -0.63 -8.29 -5.91
C PRO A 73 -0.81 -8.51 -4.40
N ASP A 74 -0.68 -9.74 -3.92
CA ASP A 74 -0.72 -10.06 -2.48
C ASP A 74 0.38 -9.35 -1.68
N LYS A 75 1.60 -9.28 -2.23
CA LYS A 75 2.73 -8.60 -1.58
C LYS A 75 2.53 -7.08 -1.57
N TRP A 76 1.94 -6.50 -2.62
CA TRP A 76 1.52 -5.09 -2.63
C TRP A 76 0.41 -4.80 -1.63
N CYS A 77 -0.56 -5.70 -1.50
CA CYS A 77 -1.61 -5.61 -0.48
C CYS A 77 -1.05 -5.62 0.94
N ARG A 78 -0.11 -6.54 1.24
CA ARG A 78 0.60 -6.57 2.53
C ARG A 78 1.44 -5.32 2.75
N TYR A 79 2.12 -4.82 1.72
CA TYR A 79 2.87 -3.57 1.79
C TYR A 79 1.95 -2.42 2.19
N TRP A 80 0.81 -2.25 1.51
CA TRP A 80 -0.20 -1.25 1.86
C TRP A 80 -0.69 -1.36 3.31
N ALA A 81 -0.95 -2.58 3.80
CA ALA A 81 -1.32 -2.79 5.19
C ALA A 81 -0.21 -2.33 6.17
N ASP A 82 1.06 -2.59 5.85
CA ASP A 82 2.23 -2.21 6.66
C ASP A 82 2.42 -0.69 6.71
N ILE A 83 2.35 0.02 5.58
CA ILE A 83 2.42 1.50 5.56
C ILE A 83 1.24 2.13 6.30
N LYS A 84 0.01 1.59 6.14
CA LYS A 84 -1.14 2.03 6.95
C LYS A 84 -0.94 1.80 8.45
N TYR A 85 -0.40 0.63 8.83
CA TYR A 85 -0.13 0.33 10.24
C TYR A 85 0.93 1.26 10.81
N LYS A 86 2.02 1.50 10.08
CA LYS A 86 3.09 2.44 10.47
C LYS A 86 2.55 3.86 10.63
N ALA A 87 1.74 4.34 9.70
CA ALA A 87 1.16 5.68 9.81
C ALA A 87 0.19 5.83 10.99
N ARG A 88 -0.65 4.81 11.23
CA ARG A 88 -1.53 4.81 12.42
C ARG A 88 -0.76 4.71 13.72
N LYS A 89 0.27 3.86 13.77
CA LYS A 89 1.15 3.71 14.94
C LYS A 89 1.92 5.00 15.23
N LYS A 90 2.45 5.67 14.20
CA LYS A 90 3.06 7.01 14.31
C LYS A 90 2.06 8.07 14.77
N SER A 91 0.79 7.96 14.37
CA SER A 91 -0.28 8.88 14.81
C SER A 91 -0.70 8.66 16.27
N ALA A 92 -0.63 7.42 16.77
CA ALA A 92 -0.97 7.07 18.16
C ALA A 92 0.20 7.28 19.14
N ALA A 93 1.44 7.16 18.67
CA ALA A 93 2.64 7.45 19.45
C ALA A 93 3.00 8.94 19.32
N CYS A 94 2.27 9.78 20.06
CA CYS A 94 2.65 11.12 20.51
C CYS A 94 3.84 11.79 19.77
N GLY A 95 3.56 12.65 18.79
CA GLY A 95 4.25 13.94 18.56
C GLY A 95 5.76 14.01 18.27
N ALA A 96 6.51 12.92 18.11
CA ALA A 96 7.96 13.01 17.97
C ALA A 96 8.45 12.96 16.51
N LEU A 97 8.74 14.17 16.01
CA LEU A 97 9.84 14.55 15.11
C LEU A 97 9.86 14.11 13.65
N GLY A 98 9.78 15.13 12.79
CA GLY A 98 10.73 15.31 11.70
C GLY A 98 10.20 14.92 10.33
N ASP A 99 9.90 15.94 9.53
CA ASP A 99 9.81 15.90 8.06
C ASP A 99 8.99 14.72 7.52
N LEU A 100 7.66 14.80 7.68
CA LEU A 100 6.78 13.89 6.96
C LEU A 100 6.86 14.24 5.49
N SER A 101 7.55 13.40 4.72
CA SER A 101 7.58 13.49 3.26
C SER A 101 6.14 13.63 2.73
N SER A 102 5.94 14.39 1.65
CA SER A 102 4.63 14.60 1.00
C SER A 102 3.80 13.30 0.88
N ALA A 103 4.46 12.17 0.59
CA ALA A 103 3.85 10.86 0.52
C ALA A 103 3.20 10.38 1.84
N GLU A 104 3.81 10.68 3.01
CA GLU A 104 3.27 10.32 4.33
C GLU A 104 2.07 11.19 4.72
N GLU A 105 2.06 12.47 4.33
CA GLU A 105 0.92 13.36 4.56
C GLU A 105 -0.31 12.89 3.77
N ARG A 106 -0.14 12.60 2.47
CA ARG A 106 -1.21 12.05 1.63
C ARG A 106 -1.77 10.75 2.19
N LEU A 107 -0.90 9.86 2.67
CA LEU A 107 -1.34 8.60 3.29
C LEU A 107 -2.19 8.83 4.55
N ARG A 108 -1.89 9.85 5.37
CA ARG A 108 -2.72 10.21 6.53
C ARG A 108 -4.10 10.73 6.10
N ASN A 109 -4.16 11.53 5.05
CA ASN A 109 -5.43 12.04 4.51
C ASN A 109 -6.34 10.92 4.01
N ILE A 110 -5.80 9.94 3.28
CA ILE A 110 -6.55 8.76 2.81
C ILE A 110 -7.10 7.94 4.00
N LEU A 111 -6.33 7.85 5.09
CA LEU A 111 -6.70 7.10 6.29
C LEU A 111 -7.69 7.83 7.20
N GLY A 112 -7.72 9.16 7.17
CA GLY A 112 -8.62 10.00 7.96
C GLY A 112 -9.98 10.26 7.30
N ALA A 113 -10.09 10.07 5.98
CA ALA A 113 -11.32 10.24 5.21
C ALA A 113 -12.27 9.02 5.26
N GLY A 114 -11.93 7.98 6.03
CA GLY A 114 -12.60 6.67 6.02
C GLY A 114 -13.47 6.39 7.23
#